data_AF-A0A9X3XVX4-F1
#
_entry.id   AF-A0A9X3XVX4-F1
#
_cell.length_a   1.000
_cell.length_b   1.000
_cell.length_c   1.000
_cell.angle_alpha   90.00
_cell.angle_beta   90.00
_cell.angle_gamma   90.00
#
_symmetry.space_group_name_H-M   'P 1'
#
loop_
_entity.id
_entity.type
_entity.pdbx_description
1 polymer ?
#
loop_
_entity_poly.entity_id
_entity_poly.type
_entity_poly.pdbx_seq_one_letter_code
_entity_poly.pdbx_strand_id
1 'polypeptide(L)' 'MAYVVKAMCYLDPDGNGTASKTEAFRYDSKEMACLAAKVSNGEVIEILTPASRPKETKANQAWMKGK' A
#
# COMPACT_ATOMS: atom_id res chain seq x y z
N MET A 1 -0.29 -8.05 6.44
CA MET A 1 0.31 -6.81 6.99
C MET A 1 1.20 -6.23 5.89
N ALA A 2 1.21 -4.91 5.70
CA ALA A 2 2.14 -4.26 4.76
C ALA A 2 3.01 -3.26 5.52
N TYR A 3 4.25 -3.08 5.12
CA TYR A 3 5.19 -2.15 5.75
C TYR A 3 5.59 -1.10 4.72
N VAL A 4 5.67 0.17 5.12
CA VAL A 4 6.21 1.22 4.27
C VAL A 4 7.35 1.91 5.00
N VAL A 5 8.30 2.46 4.26
CA VAL A 5 9.41 3.22 4.84
C VAL A 5 9.18 4.69 4.56
N LYS A 6 9.32 5.51 5.59
CA LYS A 6 9.28 6.96 5.50
C LYS A 6 10.59 7.54 6.02
N ALA A 7 11.38 8.11 5.13
CA ALA A 7 12.47 8.99 5.53
C ALA A 7 11.94 10.44 5.55
N MET A 8 12.42 11.29 4.64
CA MET A 8 11.82 12.62 4.39
C MET A 8 10.49 12.51 3.63
N CYS A 9 10.40 11.53 2.72
CA CYS A 9 9.23 11.20 1.90
C CYS A 9 9.05 9.67 1.86
N TYR A 10 7.90 9.23 1.34
CA TYR A 10 7.69 7.83 1.00
C TYR A 10 8.36 7.53 -0.33
N LEU A 11 8.81 6.30 -0.56
CA LEU A 11 9.32 5.87 -1.86
C LEU A 11 8.20 5.21 -2.65
N ASP A 12 8.01 5.58 -3.91
CA ASP A 12 7.15 4.86 -4.85
C ASP A 12 7.86 3.56 -5.35
N PRO A 13 7.18 2.69 -6.12
CA PRO A 13 7.80 1.48 -6.68
C PRO A 13 8.96 1.76 -7.64
N ASP A 14 9.02 2.96 -8.22
CA ASP A 14 10.04 3.39 -9.16
C ASP A 14 11.26 4.03 -8.45
N GLY A 15 11.22 4.18 -7.13
CA GLY A 15 12.28 4.74 -6.29
C GLY A 15 12.25 6.27 -6.16
N ASN A 16 11.20 6.94 -6.62
CA ASN A 16 10.97 8.37 -6.44
C ASN A 16 10.31 8.69 -5.11
N GLY A 17 10.59 9.88 -4.59
CA GLY A 17 9.97 10.40 -3.38
C GLY A 17 8.53 10.88 -3.63
N THR A 18 7.55 10.31 -2.93
CA THR A 18 6.15 10.75 -2.89
C THR A 18 5.73 11.20 -1.48
N ALA A 19 4.82 12.18 -1.42
CA ALA A 19 4.19 12.61 -0.18
C ALA A 19 3.05 11.64 0.25
N SER A 20 2.56 10.81 -0.67
CA SER A 20 1.37 10.00 -0.48
C SER A 20 1.69 8.62 0.07
N LYS A 21 1.19 8.31 1.27
CA LYS A 21 1.30 6.96 1.88
C LYS A 21 0.64 5.86 1.04
N THR A 22 -0.34 6.21 0.20
CA THR A 22 -1.06 5.26 -0.67
C THR A 22 -0.25 4.78 -1.85
N GLU A 23 0.61 5.66 -2.37
CA GLU A 23 1.51 5.43 -3.53
C GLU A 23 2.87 4.85 -3.09
N ALA A 24 3.13 4.87 -1.78
CA ALA A 24 4.33 4.29 -1.19
C ALA A 24 4.45 2.79 -1.53
N PHE A 25 5.67 2.38 -1.87
CA PHE A 25 6.08 1.01 -2.02
C PHE A 25 5.87 0.24 -0.73
N ARG A 26 5.22 -0.92 -0.86
CA ARG A 26 4.81 -1.76 0.27
C ARG A 26 5.72 -2.97 0.32
N TYR A 27 6.42 -3.12 1.44
CA TYR A 27 7.17 -4.31 1.77
C TYR A 27 6.25 -5.34 2.42
N ASP A 28 6.33 -6.59 1.97
CA ASP A 28 5.59 -7.70 2.56
C ASP A 28 6.18 -8.18 3.89
N SER A 29 7.48 -7.92 4.10
CA SER A 29 8.21 -8.35 5.29
C SER A 29 8.81 -7.18 6.05
N LYS A 30 8.71 -7.25 7.38
CA LYS A 30 9.27 -6.23 8.29
C LYS A 30 10.78 -6.11 8.16
N GLU A 31 11.49 -7.22 7.94
CA GLU A 31 12.94 -7.23 7.76
C GLU A 31 13.37 -6.43 6.54
N MET A 32 12.70 -6.61 5.39
CA MET A 32 12.95 -5.83 4.17
C MET A 32 12.71 -4.34 4.39
N ALA A 33 11.60 -3.98 5.05
CA ALA A 33 11.32 -2.59 5.39
C ALA A 33 12.38 -2.01 6.34
N CYS A 34 12.87 -2.78 7.31
CA CYS A 34 13.90 -2.33 8.25
C CYS A 34 15.25 -2.10 7.56
N LEU A 35 15.63 -2.95 6.60
CA LEU A 35 16.84 -2.75 5.79
C LEU A 35 16.73 -1.46 4.96
N ALA A 36 15.61 -1.26 4.27
CA ALA A 36 15.37 -0.05 3.50
C ALA A 36 15.34 1.21 4.39
N ALA A 37 14.75 1.12 5.58
CA ALA A 37 14.77 2.20 6.57
C ALA A 37 16.18 2.53 7.05
N LYS A 38 17.03 1.52 7.30
CA LYS A 38 18.44 1.75 7.68
C LYS A 38 19.24 2.44 6.58
N VAL A 39 19.07 2.01 5.32
CA VAL A 39 19.79 2.60 4.18
C VAL A 39 19.34 4.03 3.92
N SER A 40 18.03 4.28 4.03
CA SER A 40 17.44 5.60 3.75
C SER A 40 17.36 6.51 4.98
N ASN A 41 17.91 6.08 6.13
CA ASN A 41 17.83 6.76 7.41
C ASN A 41 16.38 7.19 7.78
N GLY A 42 15.42 6.29 7.52
CA GLY A 42 13.99 6.49 7.73
C GLY A 42 13.40 5.57 8.80
N GLU A 43 12.08 5.65 8.96
CA GLU A 43 11.29 4.82 9.86
C GLU A 43 10.38 3.85 9.11
N VAL A 44 10.20 2.65 9.69
CA VAL A 44 9.24 1.66 9.21
C VAL A 44 7.88 1.97 9.82
N ILE A 45 6.90 2.22 8.95
CA ILE A 45 5.51 2.43 9.32
C ILE A 45 4.74 1.18 8.94
N GLU A 46 4.16 0.53 9.96
CA GLU A 46 3.29 -0.63 9.75
C GLU A 46 1.92 -0.14 9.23
N ILE A 47 1.46 -0.75 8.14
CA ILE A 47 0.14 -0.53 7.57
C ILE A 47 -0.68 -1.81 7.74
N LEU A 48 -1.77 -1.67 8.48
CA LEU A 48 -2.90 -2.58 8.40
C LEU A 48 -3.54 -2.36 7.03
N THR A 49 -3.06 -3.08 6.01
CA THR A 49 -3.72 -3.10 4.72
C THR A 49 -5.11 -3.69 4.94
N PRO A 50 -6.21 -2.93 4.71
CA PRO A 50 -7.51 -3.57 4.63
C PRO A 50 -7.42 -4.55 3.46
N ALA A 51 -7.68 -5.83 3.73
CA ALA A 51 -7.78 -6.86 2.71
C ALA A 51 -8.61 -6.27 1.57
N SER A 52 -8.08 -6.31 0.34
CA SER A 52 -8.75 -5.81 -0.85
C SER A 52 -10.23 -6.10 -0.74
N ARG A 53 -11.06 -5.06 -0.59
CA ARG A 53 -12.50 -5.25 -0.74
C ARG A 53 -12.65 -5.90 -2.10
N PRO A 54 -13.17 -7.14 -2.19
CA PRO A 54 -13.43 -7.73 -3.50
C PRO A 54 -14.29 -6.70 -4.23
N LYS A 55 -13.81 -6.25 -5.40
CA LYS A 55 -14.62 -5.43 -6.31
C LYS A 55 -15.97 -6.12 -6.36
N GLU A 56 -17.04 -5.45 -5.94
CA GLU A 56 -18.40 -5.94 -6.13
C GLU A 56 -18.54 -6.24 -7.63
N THR A 57 -18.40 -7.51 -7.99
CA THR A 57 -18.74 -8.00 -9.32
C THR A 57 -20.21 -7.69 -9.48
N LYS A 58 -20.56 -6.97 -10.55
CA LYS A 58 -21.94 -6.61 -10.98
C LYS A 58 -22.83 -7.83 -11.28
N ALA A 59 -22.66 -8.95 -10.59
CA ALA A 59 -23.49 -10.16 -10.72
C ALA A 59 -24.89 -9.96 -10.10
N ASN A 60 -25.05 -8.97 -9.23
CA ASN A 60 -26.26 -8.63 -8.49
C ASN A 60 -27.14 -7.55 -9.15
N GLN A 61 -26.87 -7.15 -10.41
CA GLN A 61 -27.70 -6.20 -11.16
C GLN A 61 -28.73 -6.85 -12.11
N ALA A 62 -28.87 -8.19 -12.07
CA ALA A 62 -29.77 -8.93 -12.98
C ALA A 62 -31.27 -8.58 -12.83
N TRP A 63 -31.66 -7.90 -11.75
CA TRP A 63 -33.06 -7.53 -11.47
C TRP A 63 -33.45 -6.10 -11.90
N MET A 64 -32.50 -5.28 -12.38
CA MET A 64 -32.78 -3.88 -12.78
C MET A 64 -33.25 -3.72 -14.24
N LYS A 65 -33.31 -4.79 -15.05
CA LYS A 65 -33.96 -4.76 -16.36
C LYS A 65 -35.36 -5.34 -16.25
N GLY A 66 -36.32 -4.54 -15.80
CA GLY A 66 -37.71 -4.96 -15.77
C GLY A 66 -38.69 -3.98 -15.15
N LYS A 67 -38.89 -2.82 -15.80
CA LYS A 67 -40.22 -2.30 -16.19
C LYS A 67 -40.07 -1.01 -16.98
#